data_AF-A0AA46NSS3-F1
#
_entry.id   AF-A0AA46NSS3-F1
#
_cell.length_a   1.000
_cell.length_b   1.000
_cell.length_c   1.000
_cell.angle_alpha   90.00
_cell.angle_beta   90.00
_cell.angle_gamma   90.00
#
_symmetry.space_group_name_H-M   'P 1'
#
loop_
_entity.id
_entity.type
_entity.pdbx_description
1 polymer ?
#
loop_
_entity_poly.entity_id
_entity_poly.type
_entity_poly.pdbx_seq_one_letter_code
_entity_poly.pdbx_strand_id
1 'polypeptide(L)'
;MRTSFISRFCLFTLTAITFSQMAFANEALSQAERNALVKEDIAGTQVLSEVCPTLIGKNATFEQNIQKLIQTNLKAYSGQNMTFAALQTDAEYKSLLADAHQTLKETSTDEQKTVCEDVLSYQE
;
A
#
# COMPACT_ATOMS: atom_id res chain seq x y z
N MET A 1 -40.16 -33.82 25.12
CA MET A 1 -39.85 -34.97 25.98
C MET A 1 -38.48 -35.49 25.57
N ARG A 2 -37.53 -35.58 26.52
CA ARG A 2 -36.14 -36.02 26.34
C ARG A 2 -36.10 -37.51 25.98
N THR A 3 -35.19 -37.92 25.09
CA THR A 3 -34.43 -39.16 25.29
C THR A 3 -33.02 -39.02 24.74
N SER A 4 -32.08 -39.12 25.68
CA SER A 4 -30.64 -39.29 25.50
C SER A 4 -30.36 -40.76 25.22
N PHE A 5 -29.45 -41.05 24.28
CA PHE A 5 -28.67 -42.29 24.32
C PHE A 5 -27.21 -41.99 24.00
N ILE A 6 -26.46 -41.88 25.09
CA ILE A 6 -25.00 -41.98 25.12
C ILE A 6 -24.64 -43.38 24.63
N SER A 7 -24.04 -43.49 23.44
CA SER A 7 -23.30 -44.69 23.05
C SER A 7 -21.82 -44.35 23.06
N ARG A 8 -21.19 -44.67 24.19
CA ARG A 8 -19.74 -44.80 24.31
C ARG A 8 -19.34 -46.10 23.66
N PHE A 9 -18.65 -46.07 22.53
CA PHE A 9 -17.56 -46.99 22.19
C PHE A 9 -16.98 -46.61 20.83
N CYS A 10 -15.90 -45.83 20.82
CA CYS A 10 -14.67 -46.22 20.10
C CYS A 10 -13.56 -45.24 20.45
N LEU A 11 -12.52 -45.82 21.05
CA LEU A 11 -11.25 -45.17 21.34
C LEU A 11 -10.62 -44.66 20.04
N PHE A 12 -10.28 -43.38 20.02
CA PHE A 12 -9.13 -42.86 19.28
C PHE A 12 -8.41 -41.86 20.18
N THR A 13 -7.52 -42.40 21.02
CA THR A 13 -6.50 -41.62 21.72
C THR A 13 -5.24 -41.53 20.86
N LEU A 14 -4.60 -40.36 20.97
CA LEU A 14 -3.28 -39.94 20.47
C LEU A 14 -3.22 -39.45 19.01
N THR A 15 -3.02 -38.15 18.83
CA THR A 15 -1.68 -37.53 18.85
C THR A 15 -1.81 -36.01 18.97
N ALA A 16 -0.91 -35.41 19.76
CA ALA A 16 -0.83 -33.98 19.96
C ALA A 16 -0.49 -33.28 18.64
N ILE A 17 -1.41 -32.47 18.12
CA ILE A 17 -1.05 -31.42 17.17
C ILE A 17 -0.54 -30.28 18.04
N THR A 18 0.78 -30.22 18.14
CA THR A 18 1.51 -29.07 18.66
C THR A 18 0.99 -27.81 17.97
N PHE A 19 0.40 -26.90 18.74
CA PHE A 19 0.25 -25.49 18.34
C PHE A 19 1.65 -24.87 18.24
N SER A 20 2.33 -25.17 17.15
CA SER A 20 3.44 -24.42 16.59
C SER A 20 2.95 -24.14 15.19
N GLN A 21 2.55 -22.93 14.83
CA GLN A 21 3.44 -21.77 14.75
C GLN A 21 2.71 -20.51 15.23
N MET A 22 3.14 -19.93 16.36
CA MET A 22 3.03 -18.48 16.53
C MET A 22 3.95 -17.88 15.47
N ALA A 23 3.39 -17.46 14.34
CA ALA A 23 4.11 -16.62 13.39
C ALA A 23 4.32 -15.26 14.07
N PHE A 24 5.44 -15.12 14.78
CA PHE A 24 5.94 -13.81 15.16
C PHE A 24 6.41 -13.14 13.87
N ALA A 25 5.54 -12.35 13.24
CA ALA A 25 5.93 -11.39 12.20
C ALA A 25 6.78 -10.30 12.86
N ASN A 26 8.04 -10.63 13.16
CA ASN A 26 9.04 -9.72 13.72
C ASN A 26 10.24 -9.62 12.77
N GLU A 27 10.00 -9.65 11.47
CA GLU A 27 11.02 -9.30 10.49
C GLU A 27 10.83 -7.84 10.12
N ALA A 28 11.73 -6.99 10.63
CA ALA A 28 11.84 -5.63 10.15
C ALA A 28 12.24 -5.69 8.67
N LEU A 29 11.55 -4.91 7.82
CA LEU A 29 11.86 -4.81 6.39
C LEU A 29 13.35 -4.52 6.20
N SER A 30 13.97 -5.13 5.18
CA SER A 30 15.29 -4.74 4.73
C SER A 30 15.29 -3.30 4.20
N GLN A 31 16.47 -2.70 4.06
CA GLN A 31 16.57 -1.35 3.49
C GLN A 31 16.09 -1.30 2.04
N ALA A 32 16.32 -2.36 1.27
CA ALA A 32 15.87 -2.45 -0.12
C ALA A 32 14.35 -2.44 -0.20
N GLU A 33 13.67 -3.22 0.66
CA GLU A 33 12.21 -3.24 0.73
C GLU A 33 11.65 -1.88 1.17
N ARG A 34 12.27 -1.22 2.16
CA ARG A 34 11.86 0.15 2.54
C ARG A 34 12.01 1.14 1.38
N ASN A 35 13.10 1.06 0.62
CA ASN A 35 13.31 1.92 -0.53
C ASN A 35 12.32 1.61 -1.67
N ALA A 36 11.93 0.35 -1.85
CA ALA A 36 10.89 -0.05 -2.79
C ALA A 36 9.51 0.50 -2.40
N LEU A 37 9.14 0.46 -1.12
CA LEU A 37 7.92 1.10 -0.62
C LEU A 37 7.92 2.62 -0.88
N VAL A 38 9.05 3.30 -0.64
CA VAL A 38 9.16 4.72 -0.98
C VAL A 38 8.94 4.97 -2.48
N LYS A 39 9.47 4.10 -3.36
CA LYS A 39 9.23 4.20 -4.81
C LYS A 39 7.75 3.98 -5.15
N GLU A 40 7.10 3.01 -4.52
CA GLU A 40 5.68 2.70 -4.68
C GLU A 40 4.79 3.88 -4.24
N ASP A 41 5.06 4.47 -3.07
CA ASP A 41 4.32 5.64 -2.56
C ASP A 41 4.45 6.84 -3.50
N ILE A 42 5.67 7.08 -4.04
CA ILE A 42 5.91 8.15 -5.02
C ILE A 42 5.21 7.84 -6.35
N ALA A 43 5.18 6.58 -6.78
CA ALA A 43 4.46 6.16 -7.99
C ALA A 43 2.96 6.38 -7.85
N GLY A 44 2.35 5.96 -6.75
CA GLY A 44 0.94 6.23 -6.44
C GLY A 44 0.63 7.72 -6.40
N THR A 45 1.48 8.50 -5.73
CA THR A 45 1.34 9.97 -5.69
C THR A 45 1.43 10.60 -7.08
N GLN A 46 2.33 10.11 -7.94
CA GLN A 46 2.40 10.57 -9.33
C GLN A 46 1.11 10.27 -10.09
N VAL A 47 0.56 9.06 -9.98
CA VAL A 47 -0.72 8.71 -10.63
C VAL A 47 -1.86 9.63 -10.19
N LEU A 48 -1.93 9.96 -8.90
CA LEU A 48 -2.91 10.92 -8.40
C LEU A 48 -2.72 12.30 -9.05
N SER A 49 -1.47 12.75 -9.23
CA SER A 49 -1.18 14.02 -9.91
C SER A 49 -1.67 14.06 -11.37
N GLU A 50 -1.72 12.90 -12.03
CA GLU A 50 -2.14 12.77 -13.43
C GLU A 50 -3.67 12.73 -13.58
N VAL A 51 -4.38 12.05 -12.66
CA VAL A 51 -5.83 11.82 -12.78
C VAL A 51 -6.68 12.87 -12.04
N CYS A 52 -6.27 13.29 -10.84
CA CYS A 52 -7.11 14.11 -9.96
C CYS A 52 -7.53 15.47 -10.55
N PRO A 53 -6.69 16.18 -11.35
CA PRO A 53 -7.13 17.43 -11.98
C PRO A 53 -8.38 17.29 -12.86
N THR A 54 -8.66 16.08 -13.36
CA THR A 54 -9.87 15.79 -14.14
C THR A 54 -11.10 15.48 -13.26
N LEU A 55 -10.89 15.03 -12.02
CA LEU A 55 -11.94 14.59 -11.10
C LEU A 55 -12.41 15.69 -10.14
N ILE A 56 -11.46 16.50 -9.64
CA ILE A 56 -11.72 17.57 -8.66
C ILE A 56 -11.45 18.97 -9.23
N GLY A 57 -11.05 19.07 -10.50
CA GLY A 57 -10.62 20.31 -11.13
C GLY A 57 -9.17 20.67 -10.79
N LYS A 58 -8.57 21.56 -11.60
CA LYS A 58 -7.23 22.08 -11.32
C LYS A 58 -7.24 22.88 -10.01
N ASN A 59 -6.36 22.53 -9.09
CA ASN A 59 -6.31 23.13 -7.77
C ASN A 59 -4.86 23.27 -7.29
N ALA A 60 -4.43 24.50 -7.02
CA ALA A 60 -3.05 24.79 -6.60
C ALA A 60 -2.70 24.17 -5.24
N THR A 61 -3.65 24.06 -4.31
CA THR A 61 -3.44 23.40 -3.01
C THR A 61 -3.19 21.90 -3.21
N PHE A 62 -3.96 21.25 -4.09
CA PHE A 62 -3.73 19.86 -4.45
C PHE A 62 -2.33 19.66 -5.07
N GLU A 63 -1.94 20.50 -6.04
CA GLU A 63 -0.62 20.45 -6.66
C GLU A 63 0.51 20.62 -5.63
N GLN A 64 0.36 21.54 -4.68
CA GLN A 64 1.30 21.72 -3.58
C GLN A 64 1.37 20.49 -2.67
N ASN A 65 0.23 19.88 -2.33
CA ASN A 65 0.17 18.68 -1.49
C ASN A 65 0.81 17.47 -2.19
N ILE A 66 0.60 17.29 -3.50
CA ILE A 66 1.31 16.28 -4.29
C ILE A 66 2.83 16.47 -4.19
N GLN A 67 3.33 17.68 -4.40
CA GLN A 67 4.77 17.95 -4.30
C GLN A 67 5.28 17.68 -2.89
N LYS A 68 4.50 18.04 -1.87
CA LYS A 68 4.83 17.79 -0.47
C LYS A 68 4.97 16.29 -0.17
N LEU A 69 3.99 15.48 -0.59
CA LEU A 69 4.01 14.02 -0.43
C LEU A 69 5.22 13.38 -1.13
N ILE A 70 5.50 13.79 -2.38
CA ILE A 70 6.71 13.31 -3.10
C ILE A 70 7.97 13.65 -2.31
N GLN A 71 8.10 14.88 -1.80
CA GLN A 71 9.28 15.29 -1.03
C GLN A 71 9.37 14.57 0.32
N THR A 72 8.25 14.34 1.01
CA THR A 72 8.20 13.60 2.27
C THR A 72 8.64 12.15 2.07
N ASN A 73 8.16 11.48 1.01
CA ASN A 73 8.60 10.14 0.67
C ASN A 73 10.08 10.08 0.26
N LEU A 74 10.57 11.03 -0.55
CA LEU A 74 11.99 11.10 -0.92
C LEU A 74 12.91 11.25 0.30
N LYS A 75 12.49 11.97 1.36
CA LYS A 75 13.26 12.08 2.60
C LYS A 75 13.37 10.75 3.35
N ALA A 76 12.40 9.84 3.18
CA ALA A 76 12.42 8.51 3.77
C ALA A 76 13.31 7.52 2.98
N TYR A 77 13.65 7.85 1.73
CA TYR A 77 14.58 7.05 0.92
C TYR A 77 15.98 7.07 1.57
N SER A 78 16.53 5.90 1.88
CA SER A 78 17.87 5.83 2.48
C SER A 78 18.93 5.44 1.44
N GLY A 79 20.14 5.97 1.60
CA GLY A 79 21.26 5.75 0.69
C GLY A 79 21.68 7.04 -0.03
N GLN A 80 22.00 6.95 -1.32
CA GLN A 80 22.28 8.12 -2.15
C GLN A 80 21.06 9.04 -2.21
N ASN A 81 21.29 10.34 -2.39
CA ASN A 81 20.24 11.36 -2.52
C ASN A 81 19.38 11.07 -3.76
N MET A 82 18.29 10.31 -3.58
CA MET A 82 17.32 10.03 -4.62
C MET A 82 16.56 11.31 -4.97
N THR A 83 16.27 11.48 -6.25
CA THR A 83 15.45 12.61 -6.73
C THR A 83 14.29 12.08 -7.54
N PHE A 84 13.21 12.84 -7.59
CA PHE A 84 12.07 12.48 -8.45
C PHE A 84 12.49 12.32 -9.92
N ALA A 85 13.38 13.19 -10.42
CA ALA A 85 13.91 13.09 -11.77
C ALA A 85 14.71 11.80 -12.02
N ALA A 86 15.50 11.35 -11.04
CA ALA A 86 16.23 10.08 -11.15
C ALA A 86 15.27 8.87 -11.20
N LEU A 87 14.21 8.90 -10.39
CA LEU A 87 13.18 7.86 -10.39
C LEU A 87 12.52 7.67 -11.77
N GLN A 88 12.29 8.75 -12.53
CA GLN A 88 11.73 8.66 -13.89
C GLN A 88 12.55 7.78 -14.85
N THR A 89 13.83 7.52 -14.53
CA THR A 89 14.71 6.63 -15.30
C THR A 89 14.95 5.26 -14.68
N ASP A 90 14.55 5.06 -13.41
CA ASP A 90 14.72 3.82 -12.65
C ASP A 90 13.74 2.73 -13.15
N ALA A 91 14.25 1.52 -13.40
CA ALA A 91 13.46 0.45 -14.00
C ALA A 91 12.39 -0.11 -13.05
N GLU A 92 12.72 -0.23 -11.76
CA GLU A 92 11.79 -0.70 -10.72
C GLU A 92 10.66 0.34 -10.53
N TYR A 93 11.01 1.62 -10.47
CA TYR A 93 10.03 2.70 -10.38
C TYR A 93 9.06 2.72 -11.57
N LYS A 94 9.56 2.49 -12.80
CA LYS A 94 8.68 2.39 -13.99
C LYS A 94 7.72 1.21 -13.91
N SER A 95 8.14 0.09 -13.33
CA SER A 95 7.24 -1.05 -13.08
C SER A 95 6.17 -0.67 -12.07
N LEU A 96 6.56 -0.10 -10.94
CA LEU A 96 5.64 0.33 -9.87
C LEU A 96 4.66 1.41 -10.37
N LEU A 97 5.10 2.33 -11.23
CA LEU A 97 4.24 3.33 -11.86
C LEU A 97 3.21 2.69 -12.80
N ALA A 98 3.61 1.69 -13.57
CA ALA A 98 2.69 0.93 -14.41
C ALA A 98 1.66 0.15 -13.57
N ASP A 99 2.10 -0.44 -12.46
CA ASP A 99 1.21 -1.13 -11.51
C ASP A 99 0.23 -0.15 -10.86
N ALA A 100 0.69 1.03 -10.43
CA ALA A 100 -0.17 2.09 -9.91
C ALA A 100 -1.21 2.57 -10.94
N HIS A 101 -0.82 2.70 -12.21
CA HIS A 101 -1.77 2.98 -13.30
C HIS A 101 -2.78 1.86 -13.50
N GLN A 102 -2.39 0.60 -13.30
CA GLN A 102 -3.30 -0.53 -13.41
C GLN A 102 -4.30 -0.54 -12.26
N THR A 103 -3.84 -0.34 -11.02
CA THR A 103 -4.70 -0.19 -9.83
C THR A 103 -5.71 0.95 -10.01
N LEU A 104 -5.28 2.10 -10.57
CA LEU A 104 -6.20 3.20 -10.87
C LEU A 104 -7.34 2.76 -11.79
N LYS A 105 -7.05 1.99 -12.86
CA LYS A 105 -8.08 1.52 -13.81
C LYS A 105 -9.08 0.56 -13.16
N GLU A 106 -8.65 -0.17 -12.14
CA GLU A 106 -9.48 -1.12 -11.39
C GLU A 106 -10.26 -0.45 -10.26
N THR A 107 -9.86 0.76 -9.86
CA THR A 107 -10.53 1.58 -8.84
C THR A 107 -11.69 2.34 -9.46
N SER A 108 -12.85 2.38 -8.81
CA SER A 108 -14.00 3.13 -9.33
C SER A 108 -13.72 4.64 -9.34
N THR A 109 -14.34 5.39 -10.25
CA THR A 109 -14.15 6.85 -10.33
C THR A 109 -14.53 7.57 -9.03
N ASP A 110 -15.54 7.08 -8.31
CA ASP A 110 -15.95 7.66 -7.01
C ASP A 110 -14.90 7.45 -5.93
N GLU A 111 -14.27 6.26 -5.88
CA GLU A 111 -13.14 6.00 -4.98
C GLU A 111 -11.91 6.81 -5.37
N GLN A 112 -11.58 6.90 -6.67
CA GLN A 112 -10.48 7.75 -7.15
C GLN A 112 -10.69 9.20 -6.71
N LYS A 113 -11.92 9.73 -6.88
CA LYS A 113 -12.27 11.09 -6.48
C LYS A 113 -12.13 11.29 -4.98
N THR A 114 -12.53 10.30 -4.17
CA THR A 114 -12.38 10.36 -2.70
C THR A 114 -10.90 10.50 -2.31
N VAL A 115 -10.02 9.70 -2.90
CA VAL A 115 -8.57 9.80 -2.65
C VAL A 115 -8.00 11.16 -3.12
N CYS A 116 -8.51 11.70 -4.22
CA CYS A 116 -8.14 13.06 -4.66
C CYS A 116 -8.56 14.13 -3.64
N GLU A 117 -9.74 14.00 -3.02
CA GLU A 117 -10.24 14.91 -1.98
C GLU A 117 -9.47 14.75 -0.65
N ASP A 118 -8.94 13.57 -0.36
CA ASP A 118 -8.06 13.32 0.79
C ASP A 118 -6.70 14.04 0.60
N VAL A 119 -6.08 13.91 -0.56
CA VAL A 119 -4.88 14.70 -0.91
C VAL A 119 -5.20 16.20 -0.96
N LEU A 120 -6.39 16.52 -1.48
CA LEU A 120 -7.17 17.74 -1.26
C LEU A 120 -6.89 18.39 0.09
N SER A 121 -7.34 17.65 1.09
CA SER A 121 -7.49 18.09 2.46
C SER A 121 -6.27 17.75 3.32
N TYR A 122 -5.18 17.29 2.70
CA TYR A 122 -3.98 16.86 3.40
C TYR A 122 -3.38 18.00 4.22
N GLN A 123 -3.23 17.71 5.52
CA GLN A 123 -2.57 18.55 6.50
C GLN A 123 -1.47 17.71 7.13
N GLU A 124 -0.25 18.25 7.24
CA GLU A 124 0.84 17.57 7.97
C GLU A 124 0.89 17.97 9.43
#